data_AF-A0A094L7H8-F1
#
_entry.id   AF-A0A094L7H8-F1
#
_cell.length_a   1.000
_cell.length_b   1.000
_cell.length_c   1.000
_cell.angle_alpha   90.00
_cell.angle_beta   90.00
_cell.angle_gamma   90.00
#
_symmetry.space_group_name_H-M   'P 1'
#
loop_
_entity.id
_entity.type
_entity.pdbx_description
1 polymer ?
#
loop_
_entity_poly.entity_id
_entity_poly.type
_entity_poly.pdbx_seq_one_letter_code
_entity_poly.pdbx_strand_id
1 'polypeptide(L)'
;DKDCLKIWESLKHAFIYKNPCNITSEDYQPLMELASHPVPCNKSLFWSKTNDLAHRYTKSNQNFLTLEDTLLGYMADRLSWCGDLSAPGINYESCPKRSECETNPISVFWKMASKMFAEAACGVVQVMLNGSVEAGAFRSSSIFGSIEIFNLNPDKVSEVHIWLMHDIGGPQSESCSGHSVKRLESILEERNFKITCEDNYRPVQLLQCVHNPDHTDCRLCTNTT
;
A
#
# COMPACT_ATOMS: atom_id res chain seq x y z
N ASP A 1 2.87 24.98 -4.06
CA ASP A 1 2.73 25.25 -2.61
C ASP A 1 1.57 24.47 -2.01
N LYS A 2 1.74 24.01 -0.77
CA LYS A 2 0.74 23.28 0.01
C LYS A 2 0.59 23.98 1.36
N ASP A 3 -0.64 24.28 1.77
CA ASP A 3 -0.94 24.99 3.02
C ASP A 3 -1.21 23.96 4.12
N CYS A 4 -0.20 23.71 4.96
CA CYS A 4 -0.27 22.69 6.01
C CYS A 4 -1.39 22.96 7.03
N LEU A 5 -1.69 24.23 7.32
CA LEU A 5 -2.76 24.58 8.26
C LEU A 5 -4.12 24.24 7.66
N LYS A 6 -4.36 24.55 6.39
CA LYS A 6 -5.61 24.16 5.71
C LYS A 6 -5.75 22.65 5.57
N ILE A 7 -4.66 21.94 5.29
CA ILE A 7 -4.67 20.46 5.21
C ILE A 7 -5.03 19.86 6.57
N TRP A 8 -4.39 20.34 7.65
CA TRP A 8 -4.70 19.90 9.00
C TRP A 8 -6.16 20.17 9.39
N GLU A 9 -6.65 21.39 9.16
CA GLU A 9 -8.04 21.71 9.45
C GLU A 9 -9.00 20.85 8.60
N SER A 10 -8.72 20.64 7.32
CA SER A 10 -9.53 19.77 6.47
C SER A 10 -9.56 18.32 6.96
N LEU A 11 -8.42 17.78 7.41
CA LEU A 11 -8.36 16.44 8.02
C LEU A 11 -9.21 16.39 9.30
N LYS A 12 -9.05 17.36 10.19
CA LYS A 12 -9.80 17.43 11.44
C LYS A 12 -11.31 17.50 11.22
N HIS A 13 -11.77 18.34 10.29
CA HIS A 13 -13.20 18.48 9.95
C HIS A 13 -13.82 17.19 9.38
N ALA A 14 -13.01 16.29 8.82
CA ALA A 14 -13.52 15.03 8.28
C ALA A 14 -14.13 14.12 9.36
N PHE A 15 -13.66 14.20 10.62
CA PHE A 15 -14.06 13.26 11.67
C PHE A 15 -14.51 13.92 12.98
N ILE A 16 -14.10 15.15 13.27
CA ILE A 16 -14.41 15.79 14.56
C ILE A 16 -15.92 15.97 14.74
N TYR A 17 -16.44 15.72 15.94
CA TYR A 17 -17.88 15.78 16.26
C TYR A 17 -18.76 14.85 15.42
N LYS A 18 -18.20 13.78 14.84
CA LYS A 18 -18.94 12.78 14.07
C LYS A 18 -18.96 11.43 14.77
N ASN A 19 -20.00 10.64 14.48
CA ASN A 19 -20.04 9.24 14.87
C ASN A 19 -18.89 8.51 14.16
N PRO A 20 -17.98 7.85 14.90
CA PRO A 20 -16.79 7.23 14.34
C PRO A 20 -17.07 5.99 13.49
N CYS A 21 -18.33 5.58 13.33
CA CYS A 21 -18.77 4.53 12.40
C CYS A 21 -19.70 5.03 11.28
N ASN A 22 -19.81 6.34 11.08
CA ASN A 22 -20.64 6.92 10.02
C ASN A 22 -19.85 7.98 9.22
N ILE A 23 -18.64 7.64 8.80
CA ILE A 23 -17.81 8.50 7.94
C ILE A 23 -17.98 8.09 6.48
N THR A 24 -18.05 9.07 5.59
CA THR A 24 -18.21 8.87 4.15
C THR A 24 -17.02 9.43 3.36
N SER A 25 -16.96 9.12 2.06
CA SER A 25 -15.93 9.66 1.17
C SER A 25 -15.99 11.19 1.07
N GLU A 26 -17.20 11.75 1.12
CA GLU A 26 -17.44 13.18 0.99
C GLU A 26 -16.82 13.95 2.16
N ASP A 27 -16.71 13.33 3.33
CA ASP A 27 -16.08 13.94 4.51
C ASP A 27 -14.59 14.23 4.30
N TYR A 28 -13.89 13.41 3.51
CA TYR A 28 -12.46 13.54 3.23
C TYR A 28 -12.16 14.14 1.86
N GLN A 29 -13.14 14.28 0.97
CA GLN A 29 -12.95 14.82 -0.37
C GLN A 29 -12.21 16.18 -0.37
N PRO A 30 -12.52 17.16 0.51
CA PRO A 30 -11.77 18.41 0.56
C PRO A 30 -10.28 18.24 0.90
N LEU A 31 -9.95 17.27 1.77
CA LEU A 31 -8.58 16.94 2.12
C LEU A 31 -7.84 16.36 0.91
N MET A 32 -8.49 15.44 0.18
CA MET A 32 -7.96 14.82 -1.03
C MET A 32 -7.58 15.87 -2.08
N GLU A 33 -8.45 16.84 -2.32
CA GLU A 33 -8.21 17.93 -3.27
C GLU A 33 -7.05 18.83 -2.84
N LEU A 34 -6.98 19.20 -1.56
CA LEU A 34 -5.90 20.05 -1.03
C LEU A 34 -4.53 19.37 -1.08
N ALA A 35 -4.48 18.07 -0.78
CA ALA A 35 -3.23 17.33 -0.64
C ALA A 35 -2.77 16.65 -1.94
N SER A 36 -3.61 16.64 -2.99
CA SER A 36 -3.29 16.05 -4.30
C SER A 36 -2.00 16.62 -4.90
N HIS A 37 -1.15 15.73 -5.40
CA HIS A 37 0.11 16.04 -6.06
C HIS A 37 0.44 14.94 -7.06
N PRO A 38 1.23 15.23 -8.12
CA PRO A 38 1.60 14.22 -9.10
C PRO A 38 2.50 13.15 -8.47
N VAL A 39 2.30 11.91 -8.89
CA VAL A 39 3.19 10.79 -8.60
C VAL A 39 4.11 10.58 -9.80
N PRO A 40 5.45 10.57 -9.61
CA PRO A 40 6.38 10.28 -10.71
C PRO A 40 6.13 8.91 -11.36
N CYS A 41 6.11 8.85 -12.69
CA CYS A 41 5.95 7.59 -13.40
C CYS A 41 7.12 6.63 -13.12
N ASN A 42 6.84 5.32 -13.22
CA ASN A 42 7.77 4.22 -12.95
C ASN A 42 8.24 4.11 -11.48
N LYS A 43 7.64 4.88 -10.55
CA LYS A 43 8.06 4.90 -9.15
C LYS A 43 7.07 4.29 -8.16
N SER A 44 5.79 4.15 -8.52
CA SER A 44 4.77 3.63 -7.61
C SER A 44 5.06 2.19 -7.17
N LEU A 45 5.09 1.96 -5.86
CA LEU A 45 5.20 0.65 -5.23
C LEU A 45 3.97 0.40 -4.33
N PHE A 46 3.08 -0.45 -4.81
CA PHE A 46 1.97 -1.00 -4.02
C PHE A 46 2.47 -2.20 -3.22
N TRP A 47 1.80 -2.50 -2.11
CA TRP A 47 2.23 -3.59 -1.25
C TRP A 47 1.06 -4.25 -0.50
N SER A 48 1.18 -5.53 -0.20
CA SER A 48 0.18 -6.28 0.58
C SER A 48 0.86 -7.30 1.47
N LYS A 49 0.67 -7.16 2.79
CA LYS A 49 1.32 -7.95 3.85
C LYS A 49 2.87 -7.90 3.81
N THR A 50 3.42 -6.83 3.25
CA THR A 50 4.86 -6.58 3.08
C THR A 50 5.26 -5.19 3.58
N ASN A 51 4.47 -4.58 4.48
CA ASN A 51 4.65 -3.21 5.00
C ASN A 51 6.12 -2.90 5.31
N ASP A 52 6.71 -3.63 6.26
CA ASP A 52 8.06 -3.33 6.74
C ASP A 52 9.14 -3.55 5.68
N LEU A 53 8.92 -4.45 4.72
CA LEU A 53 9.87 -4.71 3.63
C LEU A 53 9.78 -3.61 2.56
N ALA A 54 8.56 -3.26 2.14
CA ALA A 54 8.32 -2.21 1.15
C ALA A 54 8.89 -0.87 1.62
N HIS A 55 8.61 -0.45 2.86
CA HIS A 55 9.11 0.81 3.40
C HIS A 55 10.62 0.84 3.62
N ARG A 56 11.23 -0.30 4.01
CA ARG A 56 12.70 -0.36 4.07
C ARG A 56 13.32 -0.25 2.69
N TYR A 57 12.68 -0.83 1.68
CA TYR A 57 13.15 -0.78 0.31
C TYR A 57 13.03 0.62 -0.31
N THR A 58 11.93 1.35 -0.11
CA THR A 58 11.83 2.73 -0.62
C THR A 58 12.79 3.69 0.09
N LYS A 59 13.08 3.45 1.38
CA LYS A 59 14.13 4.19 2.10
C LYS A 59 15.54 3.92 1.58
N SER A 60 15.86 2.69 1.19
CA SER A 60 17.18 2.34 0.65
C SER A 60 17.31 2.63 -0.85
N ASN A 61 16.19 2.67 -1.57
CA ASN A 61 16.11 2.93 -3.00
C ASN A 61 15.07 4.02 -3.31
N GLN A 62 15.55 5.27 -3.39
CA GLN A 62 14.73 6.47 -3.67
C GLN A 62 14.13 6.51 -5.09
N ASN A 63 14.29 5.44 -5.88
CA ASN A 63 13.60 5.29 -7.16
C ASN A 63 12.15 4.82 -7.00
N PHE A 64 11.76 4.30 -5.84
CA PHE A 64 10.40 3.87 -5.57
C PHE A 64 9.79 4.67 -4.43
N LEU A 65 8.47 4.72 -4.41
CA LEU A 65 7.69 5.35 -3.34
C LEU A 65 6.40 4.56 -3.13
N THR A 66 6.04 4.33 -1.88
CA THR A 66 4.72 3.79 -1.51
C THR A 66 3.72 4.94 -1.31
N LEU A 67 2.46 4.63 -1.01
CA LEU A 67 1.48 5.65 -0.62
C LEU A 67 1.99 6.44 0.60
N GLU A 68 2.64 5.79 1.54
CA GLU A 68 3.17 6.38 2.77
C GLU A 68 4.35 7.34 2.54
N ASP A 69 4.98 7.28 1.36
CA ASP A 69 6.00 8.25 0.94
C ASP A 69 5.37 9.52 0.28
N THR A 70 4.06 9.53 0.06
CA THR A 70 3.30 10.71 -0.43
C THR A 70 2.88 11.64 0.71
N LEU A 71 2.48 12.88 0.41
CA LEU A 71 2.03 13.84 1.44
C LEU A 71 0.93 13.28 2.37
N LEU A 72 -0.13 12.67 1.81
CA LEU A 72 -1.24 12.12 2.57
C LEU A 72 -0.82 10.91 3.39
N GLY A 73 -0.07 9.99 2.78
CA GLY A 73 0.40 8.80 3.48
C GLY A 73 1.38 9.16 4.60
N TYR A 74 2.34 10.04 4.34
CA TYR A 74 3.37 10.44 5.31
C TYR A 74 2.75 11.08 6.56
N MET A 75 1.76 11.96 6.39
CA MET A 75 1.12 12.62 7.54
C MET A 75 0.21 11.70 8.36
N ALA A 76 -0.23 10.58 7.79
CA ALA A 76 -1.18 9.65 8.39
C ALA A 76 -0.57 8.33 8.83
N ASP A 77 0.63 7.99 8.36
CA ASP A 77 1.27 6.70 8.62
C ASP A 77 1.41 6.49 10.14
N ARG A 78 1.01 5.28 10.58
CA ARG A 78 0.99 4.85 11.99
C ARG A 78 0.15 5.72 12.95
N LEU A 79 -0.67 6.64 12.45
CA LEU A 79 -1.60 7.41 13.26
C LEU A 79 -2.99 6.76 13.30
N SER A 80 -3.73 7.06 14.37
CA SER A 80 -5.13 6.65 14.57
C SER A 80 -5.93 7.83 15.10
N TRP A 81 -7.13 8.03 14.57
CA TRP A 81 -7.99 9.15 14.93
C TRP A 81 -9.45 8.81 14.69
N CYS A 82 -10.33 9.40 15.51
CA CYS A 82 -11.76 9.31 15.36
C CYS A 82 -12.49 10.41 16.15
N GLY A 83 -13.74 10.64 15.76
CA GLY A 83 -14.60 11.64 16.37
C GLY A 83 -15.23 11.15 17.68
N ASP A 84 -15.59 12.10 18.52
CA ASP A 84 -16.54 11.93 19.61
C ASP A 84 -17.68 12.93 19.42
N LEU A 85 -18.92 12.58 19.76
CA LEU A 85 -20.05 13.51 19.68
C LEU A 85 -19.97 14.60 20.77
N SER A 86 -19.25 14.33 21.85
CA SER A 86 -19.05 15.23 22.98
C SER A 86 -17.80 16.09 22.80
N ALA A 87 -17.73 17.22 23.49
CA ALA A 87 -16.49 18.02 23.55
C ALA A 87 -15.32 17.18 24.12
N PRO A 88 -14.11 17.23 23.53
CA PRO A 88 -13.63 18.20 22.54
C PRO A 88 -13.86 17.80 21.06
N GLY A 89 -14.67 16.78 20.78
CA GLY A 89 -15.01 16.32 19.44
C GLY A 89 -14.08 15.23 18.88
N ILE A 90 -12.99 14.92 19.59
CA ILE A 90 -12.00 13.89 19.25
C ILE A 90 -11.99 12.87 20.38
N ASN A 91 -12.02 11.58 20.04
CA ASN A 91 -11.86 10.52 21.02
C ASN A 91 -10.37 10.13 21.13
N TYR A 92 -9.80 10.34 22.31
CA TYR A 92 -8.39 9.99 22.62
C TYR A 92 -8.24 8.65 23.36
N GLU A 93 -9.36 8.02 23.76
CA GLU A 93 -9.33 6.78 24.52
C GLU A 93 -9.27 5.57 23.59
N SER A 94 -10.15 5.52 22.58
CA SER A 94 -10.19 4.41 21.62
C SER A 94 -10.91 4.80 20.34
N CYS A 95 -10.54 4.13 19.24
CA CYS A 95 -11.19 4.28 17.95
C CYS A 95 -11.63 2.92 17.39
N PRO A 96 -12.75 2.86 16.66
CA PRO A 96 -13.25 1.63 16.11
C PRO A 96 -12.30 1.05 15.08
N LYS A 97 -12.04 -0.25 15.18
CA LYS A 97 -11.32 -1.04 14.20
C LYS A 97 -12.18 -1.28 12.97
N ARG A 98 -11.54 -1.64 11.86
CA ARG A 98 -12.23 -2.08 10.64
C ARG A 98 -13.21 -3.24 10.89
N SER A 99 -12.92 -4.13 11.84
CA SER A 99 -13.81 -5.24 12.21
C SER A 99 -15.08 -4.81 12.95
N GLU A 100 -15.08 -3.63 13.57
CA GLU A 100 -16.22 -3.09 14.29
C GLU A 100 -17.14 -2.28 13.35
N CYS A 101 -16.54 -1.49 12.45
CA CYS A 101 -17.27 -0.85 11.36
C CYS A 101 -16.34 -0.51 10.19
N GLU A 102 -16.76 -0.74 8.95
CA GLU A 102 -15.93 -0.47 7.76
C GLU A 102 -15.84 1.01 7.39
N THR A 103 -16.79 1.80 7.88
CA THR A 103 -16.97 3.25 7.67
C THR A 103 -16.33 4.07 8.79
N ASN A 104 -15.30 3.54 9.44
CA ASN A 104 -14.51 4.32 10.39
C ASN A 104 -13.58 5.32 9.68
N PRO A 105 -13.21 6.43 10.34
CA PRO A 105 -12.42 7.51 9.74
C PRO A 105 -11.12 7.02 9.09
N ILE A 106 -10.40 6.11 9.74
CA ILE A 106 -9.12 5.57 9.25
C ILE A 106 -9.34 4.73 7.99
N SER A 107 -10.34 3.85 8.00
CA SER A 107 -10.63 2.97 6.87
C SER A 107 -11.10 3.76 5.65
N VAL A 108 -11.92 4.78 5.84
CA VAL A 108 -12.35 5.66 4.74
C VAL A 108 -11.17 6.48 4.21
N PHE A 109 -10.36 7.08 5.10
CA PHE A 109 -9.17 7.83 4.71
C PHE A 109 -8.23 7.00 3.83
N TRP A 110 -7.84 5.80 4.28
CA TRP A 110 -6.92 4.96 3.52
C TRP A 110 -7.53 4.45 2.22
N LYS A 111 -8.83 4.14 2.17
CA LYS A 111 -9.51 3.79 0.90
C LYS A 111 -9.41 4.95 -0.11
N MET A 112 -9.63 6.18 0.31
CA MET A 112 -9.55 7.34 -0.58
C MET A 112 -8.12 7.68 -0.99
N ALA A 113 -7.17 7.67 -0.05
CA ALA A 113 -5.76 7.92 -0.35
C ALA A 113 -5.20 6.86 -1.31
N SER A 114 -5.57 5.58 -1.11
CA SER A 114 -5.17 4.48 -1.99
C SER A 114 -5.78 4.59 -3.38
N LYS A 115 -7.05 5.00 -3.48
CA LYS A 115 -7.70 5.32 -4.76
C LYS A 115 -6.93 6.40 -5.51
N MET A 116 -6.66 7.55 -4.85
CA MET A 116 -5.92 8.64 -5.47
C MET A 116 -4.52 8.23 -5.93
N PHE A 117 -3.82 7.44 -5.11
CA PHE A 117 -2.48 6.95 -5.45
C PHE A 117 -2.49 6.04 -6.68
N ALA A 118 -3.49 5.16 -6.79
CA ALA A 118 -3.70 4.32 -7.96
C ALA A 118 -4.06 5.12 -9.22
N GLU A 119 -4.93 6.13 -9.11
CA GLU A 119 -5.32 6.99 -10.25
C GLU A 119 -4.15 7.84 -10.77
N ALA A 120 -3.21 8.19 -9.88
CA ALA A 120 -2.02 8.97 -10.20
C ALA A 120 -0.86 8.14 -10.76
N ALA A 121 -0.87 6.81 -10.57
CA ALA A 121 0.20 5.93 -11.02
C ALA A 121 0.32 5.90 -12.56
N CYS A 122 1.56 5.81 -13.06
CA CYS A 122 1.86 5.75 -14.49
C CYS A 122 3.20 5.05 -14.77
N GLY A 123 3.37 4.57 -16.01
CA GLY A 123 4.52 3.77 -16.41
C GLY A 123 4.46 2.36 -15.83
N VAL A 124 5.61 1.81 -15.44
CA VAL A 124 5.71 0.51 -14.77
C VAL A 124 5.33 0.67 -13.29
N VAL A 125 4.33 -0.10 -12.86
CA VAL A 125 3.81 -0.10 -11.48
C VAL A 125 4.25 -1.36 -10.76
N GLN A 126 4.79 -1.20 -9.56
CA GLN A 126 5.40 -2.29 -8.81
C GLN A 126 4.43 -2.77 -7.73
N VAL A 127 4.35 -4.07 -7.49
CA VAL A 127 3.49 -4.65 -6.46
C VAL A 127 4.28 -5.65 -5.65
N MET A 128 4.58 -5.34 -4.39
CA MET A 128 5.28 -6.25 -3.50
C MET A 128 4.28 -7.09 -2.69
N LEU A 129 4.25 -8.40 -2.94
CA LEU A 129 3.38 -9.36 -2.26
C LEU A 129 4.19 -10.30 -1.35
N ASN A 130 3.52 -10.91 -0.37
CA ASN A 130 4.15 -11.86 0.55
C ASN A 130 3.80 -13.30 0.16
N GLY A 131 4.79 -14.05 -0.37
CA GLY A 131 4.68 -15.46 -0.74
C GLY A 131 4.81 -16.44 0.44
N SER A 132 5.17 -15.95 1.63
CA SER A 132 5.27 -16.75 2.86
C SER A 132 3.99 -16.80 3.70
N VAL A 133 2.88 -16.24 3.19
CA VAL A 133 1.60 -16.27 3.90
C VAL A 133 0.77 -17.46 3.44
N GLU A 134 0.49 -18.39 4.36
CA GLU A 134 -0.28 -19.62 4.09
C GLU A 134 -1.63 -19.37 3.41
N ALA A 135 -2.30 -18.27 3.77
CA ALA A 135 -3.62 -17.91 3.24
C ALA A 135 -3.56 -17.20 1.88
N GLY A 136 -2.45 -17.29 1.17
CA GLY A 136 -2.20 -16.64 -0.12
C GLY A 136 -1.69 -15.20 -0.01
N ALA A 137 -0.94 -14.83 -1.04
CA ALA A 137 -0.31 -13.54 -1.31
C ALA A 137 -1.32 -12.47 -1.73
N PHE A 138 -2.36 -12.86 -2.49
CA PHE A 138 -3.42 -11.97 -2.95
C PHE A 138 -4.78 -12.26 -2.31
N ARG A 139 -5.48 -11.19 -1.94
CA ARG A 139 -6.87 -11.23 -1.43
C ARG A 139 -7.68 -10.11 -2.08
N SER A 140 -8.81 -10.46 -2.69
CA SER A 140 -9.71 -9.46 -3.30
C SER A 140 -10.30 -8.46 -2.30
N SER A 141 -10.30 -8.76 -1.00
CA SER A 141 -10.79 -7.87 0.07
C SER A 141 -9.72 -6.94 0.66
N SER A 142 -8.46 -7.05 0.24
CA SER A 142 -7.40 -6.11 0.66
C SER A 142 -7.60 -4.74 0.00
N ILE A 143 -6.94 -3.69 0.50
CA ILE A 143 -6.98 -2.37 -0.13
C ILE A 143 -6.47 -2.45 -1.57
N PHE A 144 -5.36 -3.15 -1.79
CA PHE A 144 -4.86 -3.44 -3.12
C PHE A 144 -5.90 -4.13 -4.01
N GLY A 145 -6.49 -5.23 -3.52
CA GLY A 145 -7.42 -6.06 -4.28
C GLY A 145 -8.81 -5.46 -4.50
N SER A 146 -9.26 -4.53 -3.66
CA SER A 146 -10.62 -3.96 -3.72
C SER A 146 -10.66 -2.51 -4.20
N ILE A 147 -9.55 -1.77 -4.07
CA ILE A 147 -9.48 -0.35 -4.41
C ILE A 147 -8.39 -0.12 -5.45
N GLU A 148 -7.13 -0.37 -5.11
CA GLU A 148 -6.01 0.14 -5.89
C GLU A 148 -5.97 -0.44 -7.29
N ILE A 149 -6.08 -1.77 -7.42
CA ILE A 149 -6.08 -2.39 -8.75
C ILE A 149 -7.12 -1.72 -9.63
N PHE A 150 -8.38 -1.64 -9.18
CA PHE A 150 -9.52 -1.15 -9.96
C PHE A 150 -9.44 0.34 -10.33
N ASN A 151 -8.56 1.11 -9.70
CA ASN A 151 -8.34 2.52 -9.97
C ASN A 151 -7.04 2.80 -10.76
N LEU A 152 -6.23 1.77 -11.07
CA LEU A 152 -5.15 1.90 -12.05
C LEU A 152 -5.71 2.23 -13.44
N ASN A 153 -5.07 3.16 -14.14
CA ASN A 153 -5.47 3.59 -15.48
C ASN A 153 -4.67 2.85 -16.57
N PRO A 154 -5.32 2.02 -17.43
CA PRO A 154 -4.66 1.25 -18.49
C PRO A 154 -4.02 2.10 -19.59
N ASP A 155 -4.44 3.35 -19.76
CA ASP A 155 -3.83 4.26 -20.74
C ASP A 155 -2.51 4.88 -20.22
N LYS A 156 -2.29 4.88 -18.89
CA LYS A 156 -1.13 5.49 -18.24
C LYS A 156 -0.13 4.47 -17.71
N VAL A 157 -0.60 3.31 -17.28
CA VAL A 157 0.23 2.23 -16.72
C VAL A 157 0.61 1.28 -17.84
N SER A 158 1.91 1.18 -18.13
CA SER A 158 2.43 0.36 -19.22
C SER A 158 2.53 -1.12 -18.86
N GLU A 159 2.76 -1.41 -17.58
CA GLU A 159 3.00 -2.76 -17.06
C GLU A 159 2.82 -2.78 -15.54
N VAL A 160 2.32 -3.90 -15.01
CA VAL A 160 2.29 -4.20 -13.57
C VAL A 160 3.32 -5.28 -13.29
N HIS A 161 4.36 -4.94 -12.52
CA HIS A 161 5.44 -5.85 -12.14
C HIS A 161 5.24 -6.31 -10.69
N ILE A 162 4.92 -7.60 -10.52
CA ILE A 162 4.68 -8.24 -9.23
C ILE A 162 6.00 -8.81 -8.69
N TRP A 163 6.38 -8.39 -7.49
CA TRP A 163 7.49 -8.97 -6.73
C TRP A 163 6.91 -9.83 -5.62
N LEU A 164 6.95 -11.15 -5.80
CA LEU A 164 6.49 -12.08 -4.77
C LEU A 164 7.67 -12.43 -3.85
N MET A 165 7.68 -11.82 -2.67
CA MET A 165 8.79 -11.94 -1.73
C MET A 165 8.51 -13.04 -0.71
N HIS A 166 9.49 -13.89 -0.48
CA HIS A 166 9.49 -14.89 0.58
C HIS A 166 10.35 -14.41 1.75
N ASP A 167 9.93 -14.73 2.97
CA ASP A 167 10.77 -14.51 4.14
C ASP A 167 11.98 -15.46 4.09
N ILE A 168 13.15 -14.95 4.48
CA ILE A 168 14.38 -15.76 4.54
C ILE A 168 14.20 -16.86 5.59
N GLY A 169 14.33 -18.12 5.16
CA GLY A 169 14.05 -19.29 6.01
C GLY A 169 12.56 -19.50 6.34
N GLY A 170 11.67 -18.68 5.77
CA GLY A 170 10.23 -18.80 5.92
C GLY A 170 9.62 -19.84 4.97
N PRO A 171 8.32 -20.14 5.12
CA PRO A 171 7.62 -21.03 4.21
C PRO A 171 7.54 -20.40 2.81
N GLN A 172 7.61 -21.24 1.78
CA GLN A 172 7.29 -20.87 0.40
C GLN A 172 5.85 -21.28 0.09
N SER A 173 4.90 -20.56 0.71
CA SER A 173 3.47 -20.89 0.65
C SER A 173 2.87 -20.64 -0.73
N GLU A 174 3.44 -19.74 -1.50
CA GLU A 174 3.01 -19.42 -2.85
C GLU A 174 4.21 -19.14 -3.76
N SER A 175 3.99 -19.07 -5.06
CA SER A 175 4.98 -18.61 -6.04
C SER A 175 4.27 -17.77 -7.12
N CYS A 176 4.99 -17.21 -8.08
CA CYS A 176 4.35 -16.56 -9.23
C CYS A 176 3.41 -17.49 -10.03
N SER A 177 3.60 -18.81 -9.95
CA SER A 177 2.66 -19.80 -10.51
C SER A 177 1.50 -20.19 -9.57
N GLY A 178 1.44 -19.62 -8.37
CA GLY A 178 0.47 -19.94 -7.34
C GLY A 178 -0.95 -19.44 -7.64
N HIS A 179 -1.94 -20.07 -7.00
CA HIS A 179 -3.36 -19.84 -7.32
C HIS A 179 -3.84 -18.40 -7.07
N SER A 180 -3.44 -17.78 -5.96
CA SER A 180 -3.88 -16.41 -5.64
C SER A 180 -3.19 -15.37 -6.52
N VAL A 181 -1.92 -15.60 -6.90
CA VAL A 181 -1.20 -14.77 -7.88
C VAL A 181 -1.83 -14.90 -9.27
N LYS A 182 -2.14 -16.12 -9.72
CA LYS A 182 -2.86 -16.33 -10.99
C LYS A 182 -4.22 -15.63 -11.02
N ARG A 183 -4.94 -15.62 -9.89
CA ARG A 183 -6.18 -14.86 -9.76
C ARG A 183 -5.96 -13.34 -9.91
N LEU A 184 -4.89 -12.81 -9.32
CA LEU A 184 -4.52 -11.40 -9.49
C LEU A 184 -4.18 -11.10 -10.97
N GLU A 185 -3.36 -11.94 -11.60
CA GLU A 185 -3.00 -11.81 -13.01
C GLU A 185 -4.26 -11.78 -13.89
N SER A 186 -5.21 -12.70 -13.71
CA SER A 186 -6.46 -12.69 -14.49
C SER A 186 -7.26 -11.38 -14.33
N ILE A 187 -7.35 -10.81 -13.12
CA ILE A 187 -8.04 -9.52 -12.90
C ILE A 187 -7.31 -8.37 -13.62
N LEU A 188 -5.99 -8.40 -13.67
CA LEU A 188 -5.19 -7.39 -14.36
C LEU A 188 -5.25 -7.56 -15.89
N GLU A 189 -5.26 -8.80 -16.39
CA GLU A 189 -5.42 -9.13 -17.81
C GLU A 189 -6.78 -8.69 -18.34
N GLU A 190 -7.87 -8.96 -17.61
CA GLU A 190 -9.23 -8.49 -17.92
C GLU A 190 -9.32 -6.97 -18.04
N ARG A 191 -8.36 -6.25 -17.43
CA ARG A 191 -8.26 -4.79 -17.44
C ARG A 191 -7.19 -4.27 -18.39
N ASN A 192 -6.71 -5.13 -19.31
CA ASN A 192 -5.75 -4.84 -20.38
C ASN A 192 -4.36 -4.41 -19.89
N PHE A 193 -3.93 -4.86 -18.72
CA PHE A 193 -2.55 -4.65 -18.27
C PHE A 193 -1.62 -5.73 -18.80
N LYS A 194 -0.39 -5.33 -19.13
CA LYS A 194 0.74 -6.27 -19.21
C LYS A 194 1.19 -6.59 -17.80
N ILE A 195 1.44 -7.86 -17.50
CA ILE A 195 1.87 -8.29 -16.17
C ILE A 195 3.17 -9.09 -16.28
N THR A 196 4.08 -8.82 -15.35
CA THR A 196 5.24 -9.67 -15.07
C THR A 196 5.23 -10.04 -13.59
N CYS A 197 5.71 -11.23 -13.27
CA CYS A 197 5.87 -11.69 -11.90
C CYS A 197 7.26 -12.27 -11.70
N GLU A 198 7.93 -11.83 -10.64
CA GLU A 198 9.25 -12.31 -10.24
C GLU A 198 9.21 -12.80 -8.79
N ASP A 199 9.56 -14.07 -8.59
CA ASP A 199 9.78 -14.63 -7.26
C ASP A 199 11.11 -14.10 -6.71
N ASN A 200 11.08 -13.56 -5.50
CA ASN A 200 12.25 -13.07 -4.76
C ASN A 200 13.10 -12.05 -5.54
N TYR A 201 12.46 -10.98 -6.03
CA TYR A 201 13.12 -9.89 -6.75
C TYR A 201 14.45 -9.49 -6.09
N ARG A 202 15.55 -9.68 -6.83
CA ARG A 202 16.89 -9.79 -6.24
C ARG A 202 17.30 -8.59 -5.37
N PRO A 203 17.08 -7.32 -5.78
CA PRO A 203 17.41 -6.17 -4.93
C PRO A 203 16.70 -6.17 -3.58
N VAL A 204 15.44 -6.61 -3.55
CA VAL A 204 14.65 -6.69 -2.31
C VAL A 204 15.10 -7.89 -1.46
N GLN A 205 15.40 -9.03 -2.10
CA GLN A 205 15.94 -10.19 -1.39
C GLN A 205 17.28 -9.88 -0.71
N LEU A 206 18.17 -9.14 -1.39
CA LEU A 206 19.43 -8.67 -0.81
C LEU A 206 19.20 -7.79 0.43
N LEU A 207 18.16 -6.95 0.42
CA LEU A 207 17.78 -6.16 1.59
C LEU A 207 17.28 -7.05 2.75
N GLN A 208 16.53 -8.12 2.47
CA GLN A 208 16.13 -9.08 3.51
C GLN A 208 17.35 -9.79 4.13
N CYS A 209 18.35 -10.09 3.31
CA CYS A 209 19.59 -10.75 3.75
C CYS A 209 20.46 -9.92 4.69
N VAL A 210 20.28 -8.60 4.76
CA VAL A 210 20.99 -7.75 5.74
C VAL A 210 20.75 -8.20 7.19
N HIS A 211 19.58 -8.76 7.50
CA HIS A 211 19.27 -9.28 8.85
C HIS A 211 19.60 -10.75 9.04
N ASN A 212 19.82 -11.51 7.96
CA ASN A 212 20.08 -12.95 8.01
C ASN A 212 21.27 -13.32 7.10
N PRO A 213 22.45 -12.71 7.28
CA PRO A 213 23.56 -12.83 6.32
C PRO A 213 24.08 -14.25 6.18
N ASP A 214 24.02 -15.05 7.26
CA ASP A 214 24.55 -16.42 7.29
C ASP A 214 23.54 -17.47 6.79
N HIS A 215 22.30 -17.07 6.49
CA HIS A 215 21.28 -17.98 5.97
C HIS A 215 21.66 -18.48 4.57
N THR A 216 21.29 -19.72 4.24
CA THR A 216 21.65 -20.35 2.95
C THR A 216 21.17 -19.56 1.75
N ASP A 217 19.97 -18.99 1.84
CA ASP A 217 19.35 -18.18 0.77
C ASP A 217 20.07 -16.84 0.54
N CYS A 218 20.91 -16.44 1.50
CA CYS A 218 21.66 -15.19 1.49
C CYS A 218 23.14 -15.37 1.13
N ARG A 219 23.57 -16.62 0.89
CA ARG A 219 24.94 -16.90 0.47
C ARG A 219 25.26 -16.20 -0.83
N LEU A 220 26.28 -15.35 -0.78
CA LEU A 220 26.86 -14.77 -1.98
C LEU A 220 27.63 -15.86 -2.72
N CYS A 221 27.62 -15.82 -4.05
CA CYS A 221 28.46 -16.70 -4.85
C CYS A 221 29.92 -16.53 -4.41
N THR A 222 30.54 -17.59 -3.89
CA THR A 222 31.98 -17.64 -3.71
C THR A 222 32.60 -17.73 -5.11
N ASN A 223 33.34 -16.71 -5.55
CA ASN A 223 34.16 -16.85 -6.75
C ASN A 223 35.14 -18.00 -6.49
N THR A 224 34.89 -19.17 -7.08
CA THR A 224 35.93 -20.19 -7.26
C THR A 224 36.90 -19.62 -8.29
N THR A 225 37.98 -19.02 -7.80
CA THR A 225 39.21 -18.79 -8.56
C THR A 225 39.93 -20.09 -8.83
#